data_AF-A0A8J7QYN4-F1
#
_entry.id   AF-A0A8J7QYN4-F1
#
_cell.length_a   1.000
_cell.length_b   1.000
_cell.length_c   1.000
_cell.angle_alpha   90.00
_cell.angle_beta   90.00
_cell.angle_gamma   90.00
#
_symmetry.space_group_name_H-M   'P 1'
#
loop_
_entity.id
_entity.type
_entity.pdbx_description
1 polymer ?
#
loop_
_entity_poly.entity_id
_entity_poly.type
_entity_poly.pdbx_seq_one_letter_code
_entity_poly.pdbx_strand_id
1 'polypeptide(L)'
;MLRMADGSALSLGFDVEQVGWAFRNAKEAEALLNVARGARSERVSQELVERALAKSFSAFLRLMSCTLVMDSSGRVARAQAASRSPVMKLVNLYKTCMSAVREGKLQRQGTLMACELLNLACLSIIDSVAASCQ
;
A
#
# COMPACT_ATOMS: atom_id res chain seq x y z
N MET A 1 6.94 -8.84 13.97
CA MET A 1 8.27 -8.69 14.60
C MET A 1 9.25 -9.62 13.88
N LEU A 2 10.21 -9.07 13.12
CA LEU A 2 11.30 -9.88 12.58
C LEU A 2 12.29 -10.15 13.72
N ARG A 3 12.74 -11.39 13.87
CA ARG A 3 13.70 -11.77 14.92
C ARG A 3 15.06 -12.07 14.28
N MET A 4 16.11 -11.56 14.91
CA MET A 4 17.48 -11.92 14.56
C MET A 4 17.81 -13.34 15.05
N ALA A 5 18.90 -13.92 14.51
CA ALA A 5 19.39 -15.23 14.91
C ALA A 5 19.78 -15.31 16.40
N ASP A 6 20.05 -14.17 17.04
CA ASP A 6 20.33 -14.03 18.48
C ASP A 6 19.06 -13.83 19.33
N GLY A 7 17.87 -13.92 18.73
CA GLY A 7 16.59 -13.75 19.42
C GLY A 7 16.20 -12.30 19.67
N SER A 8 17.03 -11.32 19.30
CA SER A 8 16.71 -9.91 19.45
C SER A 8 15.66 -9.45 18.43
N ALA A 9 14.79 -8.51 18.86
CA ALA A 9 13.69 -8.01 18.05
C ALA A 9 14.17 -6.88 17.13
N LEU A 10 13.85 -7.00 15.84
CA LEU A 10 14.04 -5.94 14.86
C LEU A 10 12.78 -5.06 14.82
N SER A 11 12.96 -3.76 15.03
CA SER A 11 11.92 -2.76 14.75
C SER A 11 12.01 -2.35 13.28
N LEU A 12 10.85 -2.18 12.64
CA LEU A 12 10.77 -1.71 11.26
C LEU A 12 10.98 -0.19 11.13
N GLY A 13 11.18 0.51 12.25
CA GLY A 13 11.59 1.92 12.27
C GLY A 13 10.52 2.92 11.82
N PHE A 14 9.24 2.52 11.84
CA PHE A 14 8.13 3.38 11.45
C PHE A 14 7.72 4.32 12.58
N ASP A 15 7.61 5.60 12.25
CA ASP A 15 7.01 6.61 13.12
C ASP A 15 5.46 6.58 12.99
N VAL A 16 4.76 6.80 14.11
CA VAL A 16 3.30 6.81 14.23
C VAL A 16 2.67 7.78 13.22
N GLU A 17 3.32 8.90 12.94
CA GLU A 17 2.84 9.85 11.94
C GLU A 17 2.83 9.26 10.52
N GLN A 18 3.84 8.46 10.16
CA GLN A 18 3.95 7.82 8.85
C GLN A 18 2.87 6.74 8.68
N VAL A 19 2.66 5.93 9.71
CA VAL A 19 1.61 4.91 9.74
C VAL A 19 0.23 5.57 9.65
N GLY A 20 0.00 6.61 10.44
CA GLY A 20 -1.25 7.37 10.42
C GLY A 20 -1.52 8.04 9.07
N TRP A 21 -0.49 8.58 8.41
CA TRP A 21 -0.62 9.15 7.07
C TRP A 21 -0.97 8.10 6.02
N ALA A 22 -0.32 6.93 6.05
CA ALA A 22 -0.59 5.83 5.13
C ALA A 22 -2.02 5.29 5.33
N PHE A 23 -2.45 5.12 6.59
CA PHE A 23 -3.80 4.69 6.93
C PHE A 23 -4.86 5.64 6.38
N ARG A 24 -4.70 6.96 6.58
CA ARG A 24 -5.64 7.96 6.04
C ARG A 24 -5.77 7.89 4.52
N ASN A 25 -4.65 7.77 3.79
CA ASN A 25 -4.69 7.70 2.33
C ASN A 25 -5.35 6.40 1.83
N ALA A 26 -5.12 5.26 2.49
CA ALA A 26 -5.80 4.00 2.15
C ALA A 26 -7.31 4.04 2.45
N LYS A 27 -7.73 4.75 3.51
CA LYS A 27 -9.15 4.99 3.81
C LYS A 27 -9.82 5.98 2.85
N GLU A 28 -9.11 7.01 2.42
CA GLU A 28 -9.58 7.89 1.35
C GLU A 28 -9.74 7.13 0.02
N ALA A 29 -8.81 6.22 -0.30
CA ALA A 29 -8.93 5.35 -1.46
C ALA A 29 -10.17 4.43 -1.39
N GLU A 30 -10.43 3.82 -0.23
CA GLU A 30 -11.63 3.01 0.02
C GLU A 30 -12.91 3.83 -0.20
N ALA A 31 -12.96 5.07 0.32
CA ALA A 31 -14.10 5.96 0.13
C ALA A 31 -14.31 6.31 -1.36
N LEU A 32 -13.23 6.60 -2.10
CA LEU A 32 -13.29 6.89 -3.53
C LEU A 32 -13.82 5.70 -4.34
N LEU A 33 -13.42 4.47 -4.00
CA LEU A 33 -13.92 3.25 -4.65
C LEU A 33 -15.42 3.05 -4.41
N ASN A 34 -15.90 3.31 -3.19
CA ASN A 34 -17.32 3.26 -2.87
C ASN A 34 -18.14 4.27 -3.70
N VAL A 35 -17.63 5.49 -3.87
CA VAL A 35 -18.29 6.51 -4.72
C VAL A 35 -18.25 6.10 -6.19
N ALA A 36 -17.12 5.57 -6.68
CA ALA A 36 -16.97 5.11 -8.06
C ALA A 36 -17.97 4.00 -8.42
N ARG A 37 -18.25 3.09 -7.48
CA ARG A 37 -19.25 2.03 -7.63
C ARG A 37 -20.65 2.59 -7.88
N GLY A 38 -21.01 3.70 -7.24
CA GLY A 38 -22.30 4.38 -7.39
C GLY A 38 -22.37 5.38 -8.56
N ALA A 39 -21.25 5.65 -9.25
CA ALA A 39 -21.21 6.69 -10.28
C ALA A 39 -22.04 6.28 -11.51
N ARG A 40 -22.93 7.17 -11.97
CA ARG A 40 -23.71 6.92 -13.20
C ARG A 40 -22.89 7.12 -14.47
N SER A 41 -21.89 8.00 -14.41
CA SER A 41 -20.98 8.26 -15.53
C SER A 41 -19.76 7.35 -15.45
N GLU A 42 -19.49 6.65 -16.54
CA GLU A 42 -18.32 5.77 -16.66
C GLU A 42 -17.02 6.56 -16.50
N ARG A 43 -16.95 7.74 -17.12
CA ARG A 43 -15.81 8.64 -17.01
C ARG A 43 -15.56 9.08 -15.57
N VAL A 44 -16.62 9.44 -14.84
CA VAL A 44 -16.51 9.82 -13.42
C VAL A 44 -16.08 8.64 -12.57
N SER A 45 -16.63 7.44 -12.83
CA SER A 45 -16.19 6.20 -12.17
C SER A 45 -14.70 5.96 -12.38
N GLN A 46 -14.21 6.11 -13.61
CA GLN A 46 -12.81 5.89 -13.97
C GLN A 46 -11.88 6.89 -13.28
N GLU A 47 -12.21 8.19 -13.30
CA GLU A 47 -11.44 9.24 -12.62
C GLU A 47 -11.33 8.99 -11.10
N LEU A 48 -12.42 8.53 -10.46
CA LEU A 48 -12.41 8.19 -9.04
C LEU A 48 -11.55 6.96 -8.75
N VAL A 49 -11.59 5.95 -9.62
CA VAL A 49 -10.76 4.74 -9.51
C VAL A 49 -9.28 5.07 -9.66
N GLU A 50 -8.90 5.92 -10.62
CA GLU A 50 -7.52 6.37 -10.77
C GLU A 50 -7.01 7.11 -9.53
N ARG A 51 -7.85 7.97 -8.95
CA ARG A 51 -7.51 8.68 -7.71
C ARG A 51 -7.35 7.72 -6.53
N ALA A 52 -8.22 6.72 -6.41
CA ALA A 52 -8.13 5.71 -5.37
C ALA A 52 -6.84 4.89 -5.48
N LEU A 53 -6.50 4.42 -6.68
CA LEU A 53 -5.25 3.69 -6.93
C LEU A 53 -4.03 4.54 -6.60
N ALA A 54 -4.00 5.82 -7.01
CA ALA A 54 -2.89 6.71 -6.71
C ALA A 54 -2.70 6.89 -5.20
N LYS A 55 -3.79 7.10 -4.46
CA LYS A 55 -3.80 7.23 -2.98
C LYS A 55 -3.26 5.97 -2.31
N SER A 56 -3.79 4.80 -2.67
CA SER A 56 -3.36 3.53 -2.12
C SER A 56 -1.91 3.20 -2.45
N PHE A 57 -1.48 3.49 -3.69
CA PHE A 57 -0.10 3.32 -4.10
C PHE A 57 0.86 4.23 -3.32
N SER A 58 0.50 5.49 -3.10
CA SER A 58 1.31 6.41 -2.31
C SER A 58 1.42 5.98 -0.84
N ALA A 59 0.33 5.51 -0.23
CA ALA A 59 0.34 4.93 1.12
C ALA A 59 1.30 3.73 1.21
N PHE A 60 1.16 2.78 0.28
CA PHE A 60 1.99 1.59 0.19
C PHE A 60 3.47 1.92 -0.01
N LEU A 61 3.79 2.78 -0.99
CA LEU A 61 5.15 3.21 -1.26
C LEU A 61 5.78 3.89 -0.04
N ARG A 62 5.05 4.76 0.66
CA ARG A 62 5.58 5.49 1.81
C ARG A 62 6.00 4.51 2.91
N LEU A 63 5.16 3.54 3.25
CA LEU A 63 5.52 2.50 4.21
C LEU A 63 6.68 1.63 3.72
N MET A 64 6.66 1.17 2.47
CA MET A 64 7.71 0.26 2.01
C MET A 64 9.05 0.96 1.70
N SER A 65 9.05 2.26 1.40
CA SER A 65 10.26 3.07 1.20
C SER A 65 10.97 3.41 2.50
N CYS A 66 10.27 3.29 3.64
CA CYS A 66 10.75 3.67 4.97
C CYS A 66 11.09 2.47 5.87
N THR A 67 11.01 1.22 5.41
CA THR A 67 11.48 0.06 6.19
C THR A 67 13.00 0.13 6.40
N LEU A 68 13.41 0.84 7.44
CA LEU A 68 14.73 0.80 8.03
C LEU A 68 14.65 -0.25 9.14
N VAL A 69 15.35 -1.36 8.96
CA VAL A 69 15.38 -2.40 10.00
C VAL A 69 16.41 -1.96 11.02
N MET A 70 15.94 -1.59 12.21
CA MET A 70 16.85 -1.25 13.31
C MET A 70 17.17 -2.52 14.08
N ASP A 71 18.45 -2.78 14.31
CA ASP A 71 18.87 -3.79 15.28
C ASP A 71 18.52 -3.36 16.71
N SER A 72 18.64 -4.29 17.65
CA SER A 72 18.38 -4.04 19.08
C SER A 72 19.31 -3.00 19.72
N SER A 73 20.38 -2.61 19.03
CA SER A 73 21.29 -1.52 19.41
C SER A 73 20.99 -0.18 18.71
N GLY A 74 19.86 -0.09 18.00
CA GLY A 74 19.43 1.13 17.30
C GLY A 74 20.21 1.42 16.02
N ARG A 75 21.05 0.49 15.54
CA ARG A 75 21.77 0.65 14.28
C ARG A 75 20.85 0.27 13.13
N VAL A 76 20.76 1.18 12.16
CA VAL A 76 19.95 1.00 10.96
C VAL A 76 20.62 0.00 10.02
N ALA A 77 20.19 -1.25 10.06
CA ALA A 77 20.40 -2.18 8.96
C ALA A 77 19.40 -1.80 7.86
N ARG A 78 19.87 -1.28 6.72
CA ARG A 78 19.04 -1.25 5.51
C ARG A 78 18.70 -2.71 5.17
N ALA A 79 17.53 -3.19 5.58
CA ALA A 79 17.02 -4.48 5.14
C ALA A 79 16.60 -4.36 3.68
N GLN A 80 17.61 -4.38 2.81
CA GLN A 80 17.45 -4.10 1.39
C GLN A 80 17.18 -5.36 0.56
N ALA A 81 17.05 -6.55 1.18
CA ALA A 81 17.14 -7.82 0.45
C ALA A 81 15.88 -8.72 0.50
N ALA A 82 15.24 -8.94 1.65
CA ALA A 82 14.19 -9.98 1.74
C ALA A 82 12.79 -9.52 1.29
N SER A 83 12.47 -8.24 1.45
CA SER A 83 11.17 -7.65 1.07
C SER A 83 11.11 -7.16 -0.38
N ARG A 84 12.24 -7.09 -1.09
CA ARG A 84 12.32 -6.49 -2.45
C ARG A 84 11.46 -7.22 -3.48
N SER A 85 11.35 -8.55 -3.42
CA SER A 85 10.61 -9.32 -4.44
C SER A 85 9.09 -9.16 -4.32
N PRO A 86 8.44 -9.39 -3.16
CA PRO A 86 7.00 -9.15 -3.02
C PRO A 86 6.62 -7.68 -3.19
N VAL A 87 7.45 -6.74 -2.71
CA VAL A 87 7.21 -5.30 -2.86
C VAL A 87 7.28 -4.87 -4.30
N MET A 88 8.32 -5.28 -5.05
CA MET A 88 8.41 -4.95 -6.47
C MET A 88 7.27 -5.58 -7.27
N LYS A 89 6.82 -6.79 -6.91
CA LYS A 89 5.64 -7.42 -7.52
C LYS A 89 4.37 -6.60 -7.26
N LEU A 90 4.15 -6.13 -6.03
CA LEU A 90 3.01 -5.26 -5.68
C LEU A 90 3.11 -3.90 -6.39
N VAL A 91 4.27 -3.26 -6.40
CA VAL A 91 4.50 -2.00 -7.14
C VAL A 91 4.21 -2.19 -8.62
N ASN A 92 4.69 -3.28 -9.22
CA ASN A 92 4.43 -3.59 -10.62
C ASN A 92 2.94 -3.85 -10.86
N LEU A 93 2.27 -4.58 -9.98
CA LEU A 93 0.82 -4.80 -10.06
C LEU A 93 0.05 -3.48 -10.01
N TYR A 94 0.40 -2.58 -9.09
CA TYR A 94 -0.17 -1.22 -9.02
C TYR A 94 0.02 -0.44 -10.31
N LYS A 95 1.25 -0.44 -10.87
CA LYS A 95 1.57 0.24 -12.12
C LYS A 95 0.78 -0.35 -13.29
N THR A 96 0.70 -1.68 -13.38
CA THR A 96 -0.07 -2.38 -14.41
C THR A 96 -1.54 -2.04 -14.30
N CYS A 97 -2.12 -2.07 -13.10
CA CYS A 97 -3.50 -1.67 -12.87
C CYS A 97 -3.73 -0.21 -13.27
N MET A 98 -2.87 0.73 -12.85
CA MET A 98 -2.97 2.15 -13.24
C MET A 98 -2.90 2.35 -14.76
N SER A 99 -1.98 1.67 -15.46
CA SER A 99 -1.89 1.74 -16.92
C SER A 99 -3.15 1.19 -17.58
N ALA A 100 -3.64 0.04 -17.11
CA ALA A 100 -4.84 -0.59 -17.64
C ALA A 100 -6.10 0.26 -17.41
N VAL A 101 -6.19 0.96 -16.27
CA VAL A 101 -7.27 1.93 -15.98
C VAL A 101 -7.18 3.09 -16.97
N ARG A 102 -6.01 3.72 -17.13
CA ARG A 102 -5.83 4.88 -18.02
C ARG A 102 -6.08 4.56 -19.49
N GLU A 103 -5.69 3.36 -19.91
CA GLU A 103 -5.85 2.88 -21.28
C GLU A 103 -7.27 2.33 -21.55
N GLY A 104 -8.14 2.27 -20.54
CA GLY A 104 -9.50 1.73 -20.68
C GLY A 104 -9.53 0.23 -21.05
N LYS A 105 -8.45 -0.51 -20.76
CA LYS A 105 -8.27 -1.92 -21.17
C LYS A 105 -9.00 -2.90 -20.26
N LEU A 106 -9.47 -2.45 -19.10
CA LEU A 106 -10.24 -3.25 -18.17
C LEU A 106 -11.69 -2.79 -18.18
N GLN A 107 -12.63 -3.75 -18.24
CA GLN A 107 -14.03 -3.46 -17.98
C GLN A 107 -14.20 -2.89 -16.57
N ARG A 108 -15.08 -1.89 -16.43
CA ARG A 108 -15.35 -1.16 -15.18
C ARG A 108 -15.30 -2.03 -13.91
N GLN A 109 -16.02 -3.14 -13.92
CA GLN A 109 -16.14 -4.05 -12.79
C GLN A 109 -14.80 -4.71 -12.43
N GLY A 110 -14.04 -5.15 -13.44
CA GLY A 110 -12.71 -5.73 -13.27
C GLY A 110 -11.71 -4.71 -12.74
N THR A 111 -11.80 -3.46 -13.20
CA THR A 111 -11.00 -2.35 -12.69
C THR A 111 -11.28 -2.10 -11.22
N LEU A 112 -12.55 -1.97 -10.83
CA LEU A 112 -12.95 -1.76 -9.43
C LEU A 112 -12.47 -2.88 -8.51
N MET A 113 -12.69 -4.14 -8.89
CA MET A 113 -12.26 -5.29 -8.08
C MET A 113 -10.74 -5.33 -7.92
N ALA A 114 -9.97 -5.06 -8.97
CA ALA A 114 -8.51 -5.01 -8.89
C ALA A 114 -8.03 -3.91 -7.93
N CYS A 115 -8.68 -2.73 -7.96
CA CYS A 115 -8.33 -1.62 -7.08
C CYS A 115 -8.70 -1.89 -5.63
N GLU A 116 -9.85 -2.52 -5.39
CA GLU A 116 -10.27 -2.94 -4.05
C GLU A 116 -9.30 -3.97 -3.45
N LEU A 117 -8.91 -4.99 -4.21
CA LEU A 117 -7.92 -5.98 -3.80
C LEU A 117 -6.58 -5.33 -3.45
N LEU A 118 -6.13 -4.40 -4.29
CA LEU A 118 -4.90 -3.64 -4.05
C LEU A 118 -4.98 -2.78 -2.79
N ASN A 119 -6.12 -2.09 -2.57
CA ASN A 119 -6.33 -1.26 -1.38
C ASN A 119 -6.42 -2.11 -0.11
N LEU A 120 -7.09 -3.25 -0.16
CA LEU A 120 -7.14 -4.23 0.94
C LEU A 120 -5.74 -4.76 1.28
N ALA A 121 -4.93 -5.08 0.27
CA ALA A 121 -3.54 -5.48 0.49
C ALA A 121 -2.73 -4.35 1.15
N CYS A 122 -2.95 -3.08 0.75
CA CYS A 122 -2.32 -1.94 1.40
C CYS A 122 -2.73 -1.82 2.88
N LEU A 123 -4.02 -1.90 3.18
CA LEU A 123 -4.55 -1.84 4.56
C LEU A 123 -4.00 -2.97 5.43
N SER A 124 -3.99 -4.20 4.93
CA SER A 124 -3.42 -5.36 5.64
C SER A 124 -1.94 -5.15 6.01
N ILE A 125 -1.17 -4.52 5.13
CA ILE A 125 0.23 -4.18 5.38
C ILE A 125 0.35 -3.05 6.40
N ILE A 126 -0.48 -2.01 6.30
CA ILE A 126 -0.55 -0.91 7.29
C ILE A 126 -0.83 -1.48 8.68
N ASP A 127 -1.82 -2.35 8.83
CA ASP A 127 -2.20 -2.95 10.11
C ASP A 127 -1.07 -3.83 10.68
N SER A 128 -0.43 -4.61 9.81
CA SER A 128 0.72 -5.45 10.19
C SER A 128 1.91 -4.61 10.67
N VAL A 129 2.13 -3.46 10.04
CA VAL A 129 3.16 -2.50 10.44
C VAL A 129 2.78 -1.81 11.76
N ALA A 130 1.55 -1.33 11.90
CA ALA A 130 1.06 -0.68 13.10
C ALA A 130 1.17 -1.58 14.34
N ALA A 131 0.81 -2.86 14.20
CA ALA A 131 0.96 -3.86 15.26
C ALA A 131 2.44 -4.14 15.64
N SER A 132 3.40 -3.80 14.78
CA SER A 132 4.83 -3.91 15.08
C SER A 132 5.45 -2.66 15.71
N CYS A 133 4.71 -1.55 15.76
CA CYS A 133 5.10 -0.30 16.42
C CYS A 133 4.64 -0.23 17.89
N GLN A 134 3.80 -1.17 18.34
CA GLN A 134 3.35 -1.33 19.73
C GLN A 134 4.26 -2.31 20.49
#